data_AF-A0A9P0D146-F1
#
_entry.id   AF-A0A9P0D146-F1
#
_cell.length_a   1.000
_cell.length_b   1.000
_cell.length_c   1.000
_cell.angle_alpha   90.00
_cell.angle_beta   90.00
_cell.angle_gamma   90.00
#
_symmetry.space_group_name_H-M   'P 1'
#
loop_
_entity.id
_entity.type
_entity.pdbx_description
1 polymer ?
#
loop_
_entity_poly.entity_id
_entity_poly.type
_entity_poly.pdbx_seq_one_letter_code
_entity_poly.pdbx_strand_id
1 'polypeptide(L)' 'MLNEYNIVKQLFIKYNCILSSSAPVERLFSFAKIINAPRRHVLSDTHFEKLILLKSNKHVL' A
#
# COMPACT_ATOMS: atom_id res chain seq x y z
N MET A 1 -4.86 15.45 23.09
CA MET A 1 -6.27 15.02 23.05
C MET A 1 -6.47 13.54 22.71
N LEU A 2 -5.81 12.93 21.70
CA LEU A 2 -6.06 11.51 21.37
C LEU A 2 -5.27 10.49 22.24
N ASN A 3 -4.16 10.91 22.85
CA ASN A 3 -3.35 10.04 23.72
C ASN A 3 -3.96 9.83 25.12
N GLU A 4 -4.93 10.65 25.51
CA GLU A 4 -5.62 10.56 26.81
C GLU A 4 -6.67 9.44 26.83
N TYR A 5 -7.12 8.96 25.65
CA TYR A 5 -8.18 7.96 25.51
C TYR A 5 -7.68 6.75 24.73
N ASN A 6 -6.90 5.91 25.40
CA ASN A 6 -6.21 4.78 24.77
C ASN A 6 -7.18 3.77 24.12
N ILE A 7 -8.33 3.50 24.75
CA ILE A 7 -9.35 2.57 24.22
C ILE A 7 -10.03 3.15 22.97
N VAL A 8 -10.42 4.43 23.01
CA VAL A 8 -11.05 5.10 21.87
C VAL A 8 -10.07 5.20 20.70
N LYS A 9 -8.78 5.46 20.97
CA LYS A 9 -7.71 5.44 19.97
C LYS A 9 -7.55 4.06 19.33
N GLN A 10 -7.54 2.99 20.12
CA GLN A 10 -7.47 1.62 19.59
C GLN A 10 -8.69 1.26 18.74
N LEU A 11 -9.90 1.63 19.19
CA LEU A 11 -11.13 1.41 18.45
C LEU A 11 -11.15 2.21 17.14
N PHE A 12 -10.67 3.45 17.18
CA PHE A 12 -10.58 4.32 16.01
C PHE A 12 -9.61 3.76 14.96
N ILE A 13 -8.43 3.29 15.37
CA ILE A 13 -7.47 2.64 14.47
C ILE A 13 -8.05 1.35 13.90
N LYS A 14 -8.77 0.56 14.70
CA LYS A 14 -9.33 -0.74 14.29
C LYS A 14 -10.53 -0.63 13.34
N TYR A 15 -11.39 0.37 13.52
CA TYR A 15 -12.69 0.43 12.82
C TYR A 15 -12.91 1.71 11.99
N ASN A 16 -12.40 2.87 12.42
CA ASN A 16 -12.61 4.15 11.72
C ASN A 16 -11.50 4.47 10.73
N CYS A 17 -10.34 3.82 10.85
CA CYS A 17 -9.31 3.89 9.83
C CYS A 17 -9.62 2.86 8.73
N ILE A 18 -10.75 3.04 8.04
CA ILE A 18 -10.72 2.72 6.61
C ILE A 18 -9.76 3.78 6.05
N LEU A 19 -8.44 3.53 6.17
CA LEU A 19 -7.44 4.20 5.34
C LEU A 19 -8.08 4.32 3.99
N SER A 20 -8.30 5.54 3.49
CA SER A 20 -9.04 5.83 2.27
C SER A 20 -8.55 4.89 1.18
N SER A 21 -9.19 3.72 1.04
CA SER A 21 -8.52 2.53 0.49
C SER A 21 -8.16 2.76 -0.97
N SER A 22 -8.94 3.61 -1.63
CA SER A 22 -8.69 4.11 -2.97
C SER A 22 -7.30 4.70 -3.15
N ALA A 23 -6.85 5.66 -2.34
CA ALA A 23 -5.59 6.37 -2.59
C ALA A 23 -4.32 5.48 -2.56
N PRO A 24 -4.10 4.59 -1.57
CA PRO A 24 -2.96 3.67 -1.57
C PRO A 24 -3.12 2.57 -2.63
N VAL A 25 -4.34 2.11 -2.91
CA VAL A 25 -4.60 1.10 -3.95
C VAL A 25 -4.37 1.69 -5.36
N GLU A 26 -4.83 2.91 -5.65
CA GLU A 26 -4.54 3.64 -6.89
C GLU A 26 -3.04 3.89 -7.07
N ARG A 27 -2.32 4.17 -5.97
CA ARG A 27 -0.86 4.29 -5.99
C ARG A 27 -0.18 2.95 -6.32
N LEU A 28 -0.67 1.84 -5.77
CA LEU A 28 -0.24 0.48 -6.11
C LEU A 28 -0.42 0.21 -7.62
N PHE A 29 -1.60 0.52 -8.17
CA PHE A 29 -1.87 0.36 -9.60
C PHE A 29 -1.01 1.25 -10.49
N SER A 30 -0.69 2.47 -10.03
CA SER A 30 0.24 3.37 -10.73
C SER A 30 1.63 2.74 -10.84
N PHE A 31 2.12 2.12 -9.77
CA PHE A 31 3.39 1.38 -9.80
C PHE A 31 3.31 0.13 -10.68
N ALA A 32 2.20 -0.61 -10.62
CA ALA A 32 1.98 -1.79 -11.45
C ALA A 32 2.08 -1.45 -12.95
N LYS A 33 1.51 -0.32 -13.39
CA LYS A 33 1.60 0.16 -14.78
C LYS A 33 3.03 0.48 -15.21
N ILE A 34 3.84 1.05 -14.32
CA ILE A 34 5.26 1.34 -14.58
C ILE A 34 6.09 0.05 -14.65
N ILE A 35 5.74 -0.95 -13.84
CA ILE A 35 6.45 -2.22 -13.77
C ILE A 35 6.11 -3.11 -14.96
N ASN A 36 4.85 -3.13 -15.39
CA ASN A 36 4.38 -3.87 -16.56
C ASN A 36 4.59 -3.12 -17.90
N ALA A 37 5.47 -2.11 -17.91
CA ALA A 37 5.75 -1.35 -19.13
C ALA A 37 6.50 -2.23 -20.15
N PRO A 38 6.19 -2.13 -21.46
CA PRO A 38 6.80 -2.97 -22.51
C PRO A 38 8.31 -2.77 -22.69
N ARG A 39 8.88 -1.74 -22.03
CA ARG A 39 10.33 -1.50 -21.96
C ARG A 39 11.07 -2.39 -20.96
N ARG A 40 10.34 -3.17 -20.14
CA ARG A 40 10.93 -4.09 -19.16
C ARG A 40 10.84 -5.52 -19.65
N HIS A 41 11.80 -6.34 -19.21
CA HIS A 41 11.76 -7.79 -19.44
C HIS A 41 10.49 -8.39 -18.82
N VAL A 42 9.93 -9.40 -19.48
CA VAL A 42 8.77 -10.13 -18.98
C VAL A 42 9.08 -10.66 -17.58
N LEU A 43 8.23 -10.29 -16.62
CA LEU A 43 8.27 -10.78 -15.23
C LEU A 43 7.19 -11.85 -15.09
N SER A 44 7.46 -12.90 -14.32
CA SER A 44 6.39 -13.79 -13.89
C SER A 44 5.48 -13.08 -12.89
N ASP A 45 4.20 -13.47 -12.81
CA ASP A 45 3.21 -12.85 -11.93
C ASP A 45 3.71 -12.78 -10.47
N THR A 46 4.36 -13.84 -10.01
CA THR A 46 4.93 -13.91 -8.65
C THR A 46 6.05 -12.90 -8.40
N HIS A 47 6.88 -12.60 -9.39
CA HIS A 47 7.94 -11.59 -9.26
C HIS A 47 7.38 -10.18 -9.42
N PHE A 48 6.36 -10.02 -10.28
CA PHE A 48 5.65 -8.76 -10.47
C PHE A 48 5.00 -8.27 -9.17
N GLU A 49 4.22 -9.13 -8.50
CA GLU A 49 3.58 -8.81 -7.22
C GLU A 49 4.59 -8.46 -6.13
N LYS A 50 5.66 -9.25 -6.00
CA LYS A 50 6.74 -8.97 -5.04
C LYS A 50 7.40 -7.62 -5.29
N LEU A 51 7.67 -7.28 -6.55
CA LEU A 51 8.33 -6.03 -6.91
C LEU A 51 7.42 -4.82 -6.67
N ILE A 52 6.11 -4.96 -6.91
CA ILE A 52 5.10 -3.95 -6.57
C ILE A 52 5.07 -3.69 -5.07
N LEU A 53 5.03 -4.74 -4.25
CA LEU A 53 5.01 -4.63 -2.79
C LEU A 53 6.29 -3.97 -2.26
N LEU A 54 7.46 -4.41 -2.75
CA LEU A 54 8.75 -3.82 -2.41
C LEU A 54 8.85 -2.35 -2.81
N LYS A 55 8.27 -1.96 -3.94
CA LYS A 55 8.26 -0.55 -4.41
C LYS A 55 7.32 0.32 -3.57
N SER A 56 6.17 -0.22 -3.19
CA SER A 56 5.13 0.51 -2.45
C SER A 56 5.50 0.70 -0.97
N ASN A 57 6.26 -0.25 -0.40
CA ASN A 57 6.65 -0.24 1.01
C ASN A 57 8.02 0.41 1.30
N LYS A 58 8.63 1.11 0.33
CA LYS A 58 9.98 1.71 0.47
C LYS A 58 10.15 2.74 1.60
N HIS A 59 9.06 3.28 2.13
CA HIS A 59 9.08 4.29 3.21
C HIS A 59 8.62 3.71 4.56
N VAL A 60 8.24 2.44 4.60
CA VAL A 60 7.74 1.75 5.81
C VAL A 60 8.84 0.86 6.41
N LEU A 61 9.84 0.47 5.61
CA LEU A 61 11.10 -0.16 6.04
C LEU A 61 12.17 0.91 6.25
#